data_AF-A0AAV4AKV9-F1
#
_entry.id   AF-A0AAV4AKV9-F1
#
_cell.length_a   1.000
_cell.length_b   1.000
_cell.length_c   1.000
_cell.angle_alpha   90.00
_cell.angle_beta   90.00
_cell.angle_gamma   90.00
#
_symmetry.space_group_name_H-M   'P 1'
#
loop_
_entity.id
_entity.type
_entity.pdbx_description
1 polymer ?
#
loop_
_entity_poly.entity_id
_entity_poly.type
_entity_poly.pdbx_seq_one_letter_code
_entity_poly.pdbx_strand_id
1 'polypeptide(L)'
;MFDISEDNDGTLVLHCGNGVAVSGAPVVNWELYDTGYTERYIGQPHINSDVYKAGNVLTYIDSLPDDDTRLLLIHSLKDENVHFHHSSALISQLVKCCKPYQLQTYPNERHGIRDNEANEHYKTTVLKFLQDYL
;
A
#
# COMPACT_ATOMS: atom_id res chain seq x y z
N MET A 1 -12.16 -1.74 9.18
CA MET A 1 -11.57 -0.57 9.88
C MET A 1 -10.26 -1.06 10.47
N PHE A 2 -9.14 -0.45 10.10
CA PHE A 2 -7.84 -0.73 10.71
C PHE A 2 -7.76 0.07 12.00
N ASP A 3 -7.46 -0.59 13.10
CA ASP A 3 -7.28 0.07 14.39
C ASP A 3 -5.81 -0.09 14.81
N ILE A 4 -5.23 0.95 15.40
CA ILE A 4 -3.84 0.92 15.87
C ILE A 4 -3.91 0.95 17.39
N SER A 5 -3.40 -0.10 18.03
CA SER A 5 -3.27 -0.16 19.49
C SER A 5 -1.82 -0.33 19.88
N GLU A 6 -1.49 0.07 21.11
CA GLU A 6 -0.16 -0.11 21.68
C GLU A 6 -0.22 -1.32 22.62
N ASP A 7 0.67 -2.30 22.41
CA ASP A 7 0.76 -3.46 23.29
C ASP A 7 1.46 -3.10 24.61
N ASN A 8 1.49 -4.06 25.55
CA ASN A 8 2.09 -3.85 26.87
C ASN A 8 3.59 -3.52 26.84
N ASP A 9 4.26 -3.76 25.71
CA ASP A 9 5.69 -3.51 25.51
C ASP A 9 5.95 -2.20 24.73
N GLY A 10 4.90 -1.44 24.40
CA GLY A 10 4.99 -0.17 23.67
C GLY A 10 5.07 -0.33 22.15
N THR A 11 4.80 -1.53 21.63
CA THR A 11 4.80 -1.81 20.19
C THR A 11 3.45 -1.42 19.59
N LEU A 12 3.48 -0.65 18.50
CA LEU A 12 2.27 -0.34 17.73
C LEU A 12 1.82 -1.58 16.95
N VAL A 13 0.65 -2.10 17.31
CA VAL A 13 0.01 -3.25 16.66
C VAL A 13 -1.14 -2.77 15.79
N LEU A 14 -1.08 -3.10 14.51
CA LEU A 14 -2.17 -2.89 13.57
C LEU A 14 -3.19 -4.03 13.72
N HIS A 15 -4.35 -3.73 14.27
CA HIS A 15 -5.47 -4.66 14.31
C HIS A 15 -6.27 -4.58 13.01
N CYS A 16 -6.20 -5.65 12.23
CA CYS A 16 -7.06 -5.83 11.08
C CYS A 16 -8.39 -6.46 11.54
N GLY A 17 -9.45 -5.66 11.71
CA GLY A 17 -10.81 -6.20 11.82
C GLY A 17 -11.23 -6.98 10.56
N ASN A 18 -12.44 -7.55 10.50
CA ASN A 18 -12.96 -8.29 9.33
C ASN A 18 -13.18 -7.44 8.05
N GLY A 19 -12.47 -6.33 7.89
CA GLY A 19 -12.56 -5.49 6.70
C GLY A 19 -11.50 -5.84 5.66
N VAL A 20 -11.73 -5.37 4.45
CA VAL A 20 -10.75 -5.43 3.35
C VAL A 20 -10.16 -4.05 3.06
N ALA A 21 -9.00 -4.05 2.41
CA ALA A 21 -8.32 -2.86 1.91
C ALA A 21 -8.20 -2.88 0.39
N VAL A 22 -8.47 -1.74 -0.22
CA VAL A 22 -8.17 -1.46 -1.63
C VAL A 22 -7.14 -0.33 -1.65
N SER A 23 -5.95 -0.61 -2.17
CA SER A 23 -4.81 0.32 -2.17
C SER A 23 -4.42 0.68 -3.60
N GLY A 24 -4.62 1.94 -3.99
CA GLY A 24 -4.28 2.45 -5.32
C GLY A 24 -3.00 3.29 -5.29
N ALA A 25 -2.02 2.93 -6.13
CA ALA A 25 -0.71 3.60 -6.26
C ALA A 25 -0.09 4.06 -4.92
N PRO A 26 0.13 3.14 -3.96
CA PRO A 26 0.54 3.54 -2.61
C PRO A 26 2.02 3.94 -2.53
N VAL A 27 2.30 4.97 -1.74
CA VAL A 27 3.65 5.26 -1.22
C VAL A 27 3.87 4.37 0.01
N VAL A 28 4.73 3.36 -0.12
CA VAL A 28 4.98 2.38 0.96
C VAL A 28 6.21 2.69 1.81
N ASN A 29 7.12 3.52 1.28
CA ASN A 29 8.32 3.97 1.96
C ASN A 29 8.64 5.38 1.43
N TRP A 30 8.67 6.36 2.32
CA TRP A 30 8.93 7.76 2.00
C TRP A 30 10.33 8.00 1.43
N GLU A 31 11.31 7.14 1.74
CA GLU A 31 12.65 7.24 1.16
C GLU A 31 12.69 6.90 -0.34
N LEU A 32 11.66 6.23 -0.86
CA LEU A 32 11.54 5.90 -2.28
C LEU A 32 10.81 6.99 -3.09
N TYR A 33 10.22 7.98 -2.40
CA TYR A 33 9.46 9.05 -3.03
C TYR A 33 10.34 10.26 -3.35
N ASP A 34 9.81 11.25 -4.06
CA ASP A 34 10.60 12.42 -4.46
C ASP A 34 11.02 13.28 -3.26
N THR A 35 12.24 13.80 -3.29
CA THR A 35 12.79 14.60 -2.18
C THR A 35 12.06 15.94 -2.01
N GLY A 36 11.57 16.54 -3.08
CA GLY A 36 10.93 17.86 -3.05
C GLY A 36 9.65 17.87 -2.23
N TYR A 37 8.81 16.84 -2.38
CA TYR A 37 7.62 16.63 -1.56
C TYR A 37 8.00 16.13 -0.17
N THR A 38 8.81 15.08 -0.10
CA THR A 38 9.06 14.37 1.16
C THR A 38 9.82 15.25 2.15
N GLU A 39 10.88 15.94 1.73
CA GLU A 39 11.64 16.83 2.62
C GLU A 39 10.86 18.08 3.02
N ARG A 40 9.92 18.55 2.19
CA ARG A 40 9.07 19.71 2.53
C ARG A 40 8.16 19.41 3.73
N TYR A 41 7.61 18.20 3.81
CA TYR A 41 6.62 17.85 4.82
C TYR A 41 7.18 17.01 5.97
N ILE A 42 8.14 16.11 5.67
CA ILE A 42 8.74 15.19 6.64
C ILE A 42 10.13 15.65 7.06
N GLY A 43 10.80 16.49 6.27
CA GLY A 43 12.19 16.88 6.50
C GLY A 43 13.18 15.83 6.01
N GLN A 44 14.47 16.03 6.32
CA GLN A 44 15.52 15.15 5.79
C GLN A 44 15.55 13.80 6.52
N PRO A 45 15.77 12.68 5.81
CA PRO A 45 15.72 11.33 6.40
C PRO A 45 16.67 11.12 7.57
N HIS A 46 17.87 11.71 7.52
CA HIS A 46 18.87 11.58 8.57
C HIS A 46 18.53 12.39 9.83
N ILE A 47 17.68 13.42 9.71
CA ILE A 47 17.23 14.24 10.84
C ILE A 47 15.99 13.60 11.45
N ASN A 48 15.03 13.18 10.62
CA ASN A 48 13.72 12.69 11.06
C ASN A 48 13.58 11.17 10.88
N SER A 49 14.65 10.41 11.13
CA SER A 49 14.72 8.99 10.82
C SER A 49 13.60 8.15 11.46
N ASP A 50 13.17 8.52 12.67
CA ASP A 50 12.08 7.83 13.36
C ASP A 50 10.73 8.04 12.67
N VAL A 51 10.49 9.21 12.07
CA VAL A 51 9.28 9.49 11.29
C VAL A 51 9.28 8.70 9.98
N TYR A 52 10.42 8.61 9.31
CA TYR A 52 10.57 7.79 8.10
C TYR A 52 10.35 6.30 8.39
N LYS A 53 10.89 5.79 9.51
CA LYS A 53 10.65 4.42 9.97
C LYS A 53 9.17 4.19 10.30
N ALA A 54 8.57 5.09 11.09
CA ALA A 54 7.17 4.97 11.47
C ALA A 54 6.23 5.01 10.26
N GLY A 55 6.56 5.81 9.23
CA GLY A 55 5.81 5.89 7.97
C GLY A 55 6.12 4.78 6.96
N ASN A 56 7.04 3.86 7.26
CA ASN A 56 7.39 2.78 6.34
C ASN A 56 6.45 1.58 6.53
N VAL A 57 5.49 1.46 5.60
CA VAL A 57 4.46 0.40 5.59
C VAL A 57 5.09 -1.00 5.59
N LEU A 58 6.28 -1.16 5.00
CA LEU A 58 6.95 -2.45 4.89
C LEU A 58 7.33 -3.04 6.26
N THR A 59 7.41 -2.22 7.31
CA THR A 59 7.73 -2.66 8.67
C THR A 59 6.55 -3.30 9.39
N TYR A 60 5.32 -3.08 8.89
CA TYR A 60 4.10 -3.56 9.54
C TYR A 60 3.48 -4.78 8.84
N ILE A 61 4.12 -5.33 7.80
CA ILE A 61 3.54 -6.40 6.99
C ILE A 61 3.23 -7.66 7.81
N ASP A 62 4.03 -7.95 8.84
CA ASP A 62 3.80 -9.10 9.71
C ASP A 62 2.49 -9.02 10.49
N SER A 63 1.95 -7.82 10.70
CA SER A 63 0.66 -7.60 11.37
C SER A 63 -0.57 -7.89 10.49
N LEU A 64 -0.38 -8.12 9.19
CA LEU A 64 -1.48 -8.50 8.30
C LEU A 64 -1.93 -9.93 8.57
N PRO A 65 -3.23 -10.27 8.41
CA PRO A 65 -3.71 -11.64 8.56
C PRO A 65 -3.05 -12.62 7.57
N ASP A 66 -2.84 -13.86 8.00
CA ASP A 66 -2.17 -14.91 7.23
C ASP A 66 -3.12 -15.72 6.34
N ASP A 67 -4.40 -15.75 6.69
CA ASP A 67 -5.37 -16.74 6.27
C ASP A 67 -6.32 -16.28 5.15
N ASP A 68 -6.55 -14.97 5.04
CA ASP A 68 -7.48 -14.39 4.05
C ASP A 68 -6.84 -13.31 3.17
N THR A 69 -7.23 -13.30 1.89
CA THR A 69 -6.83 -12.23 0.98
C THR A 69 -7.60 -10.95 1.27
N ARG A 70 -7.07 -10.10 2.15
CA ARG A 70 -7.73 -8.83 2.54
C ARG A 70 -7.21 -7.59 1.83
N LEU A 71 -6.24 -7.73 0.94
CA LEU A 71 -5.61 -6.62 0.23
C LEU A 71 -5.77 -6.77 -1.28
N LEU A 72 -6.45 -5.79 -1.89
CA LEU A 72 -6.38 -5.53 -3.33
C LEU A 72 -5.42 -4.38 -3.58
N LEU A 73 -4.26 -4.69 -4.16
CA LEU A 73 -3.26 -3.72 -4.60
C LEU A 73 -3.50 -3.36 -6.06
N ILE A 74 -3.60 -2.06 -6.36
CA ILE A 74 -3.85 -1.54 -7.69
C ILE A 74 -2.75 -0.55 -8.03
N HIS A 75 -2.06 -0.73 -9.15
CA HIS A 75 -1.03 0.22 -9.56
C HIS A 75 -0.79 0.18 -11.08
N SER A 76 -0.73 1.35 -11.70
CA SER A 76 -0.35 1.51 -13.09
C SER A 76 1.16 1.31 -13.30
N LEU A 77 1.55 0.72 -14.44
CA LEU A 77 2.97 0.43 -14.71
C LEU A 77 3.76 1.62 -15.25
N LYS A 78 3.09 2.65 -15.81
CA LYS A 78 3.74 3.87 -16.31
C LYS A 78 3.58 5.04 -15.35
N ASP A 79 3.35 4.79 -14.06
CA ASP A 79 3.27 5.83 -13.04
C ASP A 79 4.64 6.50 -12.83
N GLU A 80 4.75 7.75 -13.27
CA GLU A 80 5.93 8.59 -13.09
C GLU A 80 5.96 9.36 -11.76
N ASN A 81 4.87 9.37 -10.99
CA ASN A 81 4.75 10.11 -9.73
C ASN A 81 5.02 9.19 -8.54
N VAL A 82 4.20 8.15 -8.38
CA VAL A 82 4.46 7.07 -7.42
C VAL A 82 4.98 5.90 -8.24
N HIS A 83 6.30 5.70 -8.28
CA HIS A 83 6.84 4.63 -9.11
C HIS A 83 6.32 3.25 -8.67
N PHE A 84 6.10 2.36 -9.65
CA PHE A 84 5.70 0.96 -9.39
C PHE A 84 6.70 0.21 -8.47
N HIS A 85 7.90 0.75 -8.31
CA HIS A 85 8.88 0.30 -7.31
C HIS A 85 8.29 0.19 -5.89
N HIS A 86 7.38 1.10 -5.49
CA HIS A 86 6.69 0.99 -4.20
C HIS A 86 5.84 -0.28 -4.10
N SER A 87 5.00 -0.56 -5.09
CA SER A 87 4.20 -1.79 -5.11
C SER A 87 5.07 -3.03 -5.20
N SER A 88 6.15 -3.00 -5.98
CA SER A 88 7.11 -4.10 -6.06
C SER A 88 7.78 -4.40 -4.71
N ALA A 89 8.20 -3.36 -3.97
CA ALA A 89 8.77 -3.52 -2.64
C ALA A 89 7.76 -4.11 -1.64
N LEU A 90 6.51 -3.66 -1.69
CA LEU A 90 5.42 -4.20 -0.88
C LEU A 90 5.12 -5.67 -1.21
N ILE A 91 5.00 -6.01 -2.48
CA ILE A 91 4.79 -7.39 -2.95
C ILE A 91 5.94 -8.29 -2.46
N SER A 92 7.19 -7.84 -2.60
CA SER A 92 8.35 -8.58 -2.13
C SER A 92 8.26 -8.90 -0.64
N GLN A 93 7.82 -7.94 0.18
CA GLN A 93 7.66 -8.16 1.62
C GLN A 93 6.45 -9.05 1.95
N LEU A 94 5.30 -8.87 1.28
CA LEU A 94 4.13 -9.73 1.44
C LEU A 94 4.48 -11.20 1.12
N VAL A 95 5.22 -11.44 0.03
CA VAL A 95 5.69 -12.79 -0.35
C VAL A 95 6.61 -13.38 0.71
N LYS A 96 7.57 -12.61 1.25
CA LYS A 96 8.47 -13.07 2.31
C LYS A 96 7.73 -13.47 3.59
N CYS A 97 6.68 -12.72 3.93
CA CYS A 97 5.87 -12.94 5.12
C CYS A 97 4.68 -13.89 4.87
N CYS A 98 4.62 -14.52 3.70
CA CYS A 98 3.53 -15.41 3.28
C CYS A 98 2.12 -14.79 3.40
N LYS A 99 2.00 -13.48 3.21
CA LYS A 99 0.72 -12.76 3.28
C LYS A 99 0.01 -12.77 1.92
N PRO A 100 -1.23 -13.27 1.83
CA PRO A 100 -1.97 -13.31 0.57
C PRO A 100 -2.42 -11.90 0.12
N TYR A 101 -2.39 -11.64 -1.19
CA TYR A 101 -2.82 -10.38 -1.79
C TYR A 101 -3.36 -10.59 -3.20
N GLN A 102 -4.20 -9.66 -3.67
CA GLN A 102 -4.59 -9.53 -5.08
C GLN A 102 -3.90 -8.31 -5.70
N LEU A 103 -3.50 -8.43 -6.97
CA LEU A 103 -2.85 -7.36 -7.72
C LEU A 103 -3.61 -7.09 -9.02
N GLN A 104 -3.94 -5.83 -9.26
CA GLN A 104 -4.40 -5.34 -10.55
C GLN A 104 -3.43 -4.29 -11.08
N THR A 105 -2.93 -4.50 -12.29
CA THR A 105 -2.05 -3.53 -12.96
C THR A 105 -2.71 -2.90 -14.16
N TYR A 106 -2.37 -1.65 -14.44
CA TYR A 106 -2.77 -0.94 -15.67
C TYR A 106 -1.54 -0.56 -16.49
N PRO A 107 -1.20 -1.35 -17.54
CA PRO A 107 0.07 -1.19 -18.26
C PRO A 107 0.23 0.12 -19.03
N ASN A 108 -0.89 0.73 -19.42
CA ASN A 108 -0.90 1.94 -20.25
C ASN A 108 -1.22 3.22 -19.48
N GLU A 109 -1.52 3.10 -18.19
CA GLU A 109 -1.88 4.21 -17.33
C GLU A 109 -0.69 4.78 -16.58
N ARG A 110 -0.84 6.03 -16.15
CA ARG A 110 0.09 6.75 -15.27
C ARG A 110 -0.48 6.77 -13.85
N HIS A 111 -0.19 7.81 -13.08
CA HIS A 111 -0.71 7.96 -11.71
C HIS A 111 -2.25 7.96 -11.63
N GLY A 112 -2.92 8.56 -12.62
CA GLY A 112 -4.36 8.49 -12.79
C GLY A 112 -4.75 7.56 -13.93
N ILE A 113 -5.86 6.83 -13.75
CA ILE A 113 -6.48 5.99 -14.78
C ILE A 113 -7.37 6.87 -15.67
N ARG A 114 -6.90 7.18 -16.89
CA ARG A 114 -7.56 8.11 -17.82
C ARG A 114 -8.28 7.42 -18.97
N ASP A 115 -7.81 6.28 -19.43
CA ASP A 115 -8.51 5.51 -20.45
C ASP A 115 -9.87 5.04 -19.92
N ASN A 116 -10.90 5.14 -20.74
CA ASN A 116 -12.26 4.84 -20.30
C ASN A 116 -12.43 3.34 -20.00
N GLU A 117 -11.86 2.46 -20.82
CA GLU A 117 -11.95 1.01 -20.63
C GLU A 117 -11.19 0.60 -19.36
N ALA A 118 -9.99 1.16 -19.14
CA ALA A 118 -9.23 0.94 -17.92
C ALA A 118 -9.99 1.44 -16.67
N ASN A 119 -10.67 2.58 -16.77
CA ASN A 119 -11.44 3.16 -15.67
C ASN A 119 -12.69 2.33 -15.33
N GLU A 120 -13.41 1.84 -16.34
CA GLU A 120 -14.54 0.93 -16.18
C GLU A 120 -14.11 -0.41 -15.59
N HIS A 121 -12.99 -0.96 -16.06
CA HIS A 121 -12.40 -2.16 -15.48
C HIS A 121 -12.03 -1.94 -14.02
N TYR A 122 -11.34 -0.83 -13.69
CA TYR A 122 -11.01 -0.46 -12.31
C TYR A 122 -12.21 -0.45 -11.38
N LYS A 123 -13.27 0.26 -11.75
CA LYS A 123 -14.50 0.31 -10.97
C LYS A 123 -15.11 -1.08 -10.79
N THR A 124 -15.14 -1.88 -11.86
CA THR A 124 -15.69 -3.23 -11.84
C THR A 124 -14.89 -4.16 -10.93
N THR A 125 -13.56 -4.13 -11.01
CA THR A 125 -12.65 -4.91 -10.14
C THR A 125 -12.85 -4.54 -8.68
N VAL A 126 -12.88 -3.25 -8.34
CA VAL A 126 -13.08 -2.79 -6.96
C VAL A 126 -14.43 -3.23 -6.44
N LEU A 127 -15.52 -3.02 -7.21
CA LEU A 127 -16.86 -3.44 -6.80
C LEU A 127 -16.95 -4.95 -6.59
N LYS A 128 -16.35 -5.73 -7.50
CA LYS A 128 -16.33 -7.19 -7.40
C LYS A 128 -15.57 -7.67 -6.16
N PHE A 129 -14.40 -7.07 -5.89
CA PHE A 129 -13.62 -7.38 -4.70
C PHE A 129 -14.40 -7.05 -3.42
N LEU A 130 -15.03 -5.88 -3.35
CA LEU A 130 -15.86 -5.54 -2.19
C LEU A 130 -17.06 -6.50 -2.05
N GLN A 131 -17.70 -6.89 -3.14
CA GLN A 131 -18.82 -7.85 -3.09
C GLN A 131 -18.41 -9.24 -2.60
N ASP A 132 -17.19 -9.68 -2.92
CA ASP A 132 -16.72 -11.03 -2.59
C ASP A 132 -16.16 -11.15 -1.17
N TYR A 133 -15.64 -10.05 -0.61
CA TYR A 133 -14.85 -10.08 0.63
C TYR A 133 -15.34 -9.14 1.74
N LEU A 134 -16.39 -8.33 1.51
CA LEU A 134 -17.04 -7.47 2.53
C LEU A 134 -18.44 -7.97 2.85
#